data_AF-A0A2K2RKR1-F1
#
_entry.id   AF-A0A2K2RKR1-F1
#
_cell.length_a   1.000
_cell.length_b   1.000
_cell.length_c   1.000
_cell.angle_alpha   90.00
_cell.angle_beta   90.00
_cell.angle_gamma   90.00
#
_symmetry.space_group_name_H-M   'P 1'
#
loop_
_entity.id
_entity.type
_entity.pdbx_description
1 polymer ?
#
loop_
_entity_poly.entity_id
_entity_poly.type
_entity_poly.pdbx_seq_one_letter_code
_entity_poly.pdbx_strand_id
1 'polypeptide(L)' 'MAIRLGATETWTTSSYTNNNGACVMVRSTTEESLELGDTKIPEGPKLAFPADAWNAFVASVRS' A
#
# COMPACT_ATOMS: atom_id res chain seq x y z
N MET A 1 -6.16 7.54 4.38
CA MET A 1 -6.64 6.40 5.18
C MET A 1 -5.45 5.51 5.52
N ALA A 2 -5.28 5.08 6.77
CA ALA A 2 -4.21 4.14 7.13
C ALA A 2 -4.68 2.71 6.86
N ILE A 3 -3.83 1.90 6.24
CA ILE A 3 -4.10 0.49 5.94
C ILE A 3 -4.00 -0.29 7.26
N ARG A 4 -4.92 -1.22 7.50
CA ARG A 4 -4.83 -2.14 8.65
C ARG A 4 -4.11 -3.40 8.19
N LEU A 5 -3.00 -3.70 8.85
CA LEU A 5 -2.22 -4.92 8.57
C LEU A 5 -3.08 -6.15 8.89
N GLY A 6 -3.01 -7.17 8.04
CA GLY A 6 -3.77 -8.43 8.19
C GLY A 6 -5.29 -8.31 8.08
N ALA A 7 -5.82 -7.15 7.69
CA ALA A 7 -7.26 -6.90 7.64
C ALA A 7 -7.72 -6.26 6.32
N THR A 8 -6.83 -6.18 5.33
CA THR A 8 -7.09 -5.55 4.04
C THR A 8 -6.90 -6.61 2.95
N GLU A 9 -7.91 -7.47 2.78
CA GLU A 9 -7.90 -8.59 1.82
C GLU A 9 -8.01 -8.14 0.36
N THR A 10 -8.61 -6.97 0.12
CA THR A 10 -8.82 -6.41 -1.20
C THR A 10 -7.89 -5.23 -1.46
N TRP A 11 -7.50 -5.04 -2.71
CA TRP A 11 -6.69 -3.89 -3.11
C TRP A 11 -7.45 -2.59 -2.86
N THR A 12 -6.86 -1.72 -2.04
CA THR A 12 -7.40 -0.39 -1.75
C THR A 12 -6.59 0.65 -2.51
N THR A 13 -7.26 1.49 -3.29
CA THR A 13 -6.62 2.59 -4.02
C THR A 13 -6.55 3.84 -3.14
N SER A 14 -5.47 4.61 -3.25
CA SER A 14 -5.34 5.88 -2.54
C SER A 14 -6.38 6.90 -3.01
N SER A 15 -7.03 7.61 -2.07
CA SER A 15 -7.98 8.68 -2.37
C SER A 15 -7.33 10.01 -2.80
N TYR A 16 -6.00 10.11 -2.73
CA TYR A 16 -5.23 11.30 -3.13
C TYR A 16 -4.86 11.31 -4.61
N THR A 17 -5.34 10.34 -5.40
CA THR A 17 -5.13 10.28 -6.84
C THR A 17 -6.05 11.27 -7.56
N ASN A 18 -5.77 12.59 -7.45
CA ASN A 18 -6.54 13.61 -8.15
C ASN A 18 -5.82 14.04 -9.45
N ASN A 19 -6.57 13.95 -10.54
CA ASN A 19 -6.39 14.53 -11.88
C ASN A 19 -5.06 14.38 -12.68
N ASN A 20 -4.05 13.63 -12.23
CA ASN A 20 -2.91 13.27 -13.12
C ASN A 20 -2.06 12.04 -12.71
N GLY A 21 -2.49 11.24 -11.73
CA GLY A 21 -1.61 10.18 -11.20
C GLY A 21 -2.33 9.14 -10.36
N ALA A 22 -3.05 8.23 -11.02
CA ALA A 22 -3.30 6.90 -10.47
C ALA A 22 -1.96 6.17 -10.42
N CYS A 23 -1.45 5.81 -9.24
CA CYS A 23 -0.12 5.20 -9.16
C CYS A 23 0.03 4.09 -8.10
N VAL A 24 -0.84 4.01 -7.09
CA VAL A 24 -0.61 3.05 -6.00
C VAL A 24 -1.91 2.45 -5.48
N MET A 25 -1.95 1.14 -5.45
CA MET A 25 -2.90 0.32 -4.68
C MET A 25 -2.14 -0.47 -3.64
N VAL A 26 -2.82 -0.74 -2.52
CA VAL A 26 -2.22 -1.35 -1.34
C VAL A 26 -3.08 -2.49 -0.82
N ARG A 27 -2.46 -3.52 -0.26
CA ARG A 27 -3.14 -4.66 0.36
C ARG A 27 -2.31 -5.18 1.54
N SER A 28 -2.95 -5.78 2.53
CA SER A 28 -2.29 -6.51 3.60
C SER A 28 -3.21 -7.61 4.11
N THR A 29 -2.92 -8.83 3.65
CA THR A 29 -3.64 -10.07 4.00
C THR A 29 -3.07 -10.74 5.24
N THR A 30 -1.86 -10.35 5.67
CA THR A 30 -1.21 -10.84 6.89
C THR A 30 -0.75 -9.68 7.76
N GLU A 31 -0.63 -9.90 9.07
CA GLU A 31 -0.11 -8.86 9.98
C GLU A 31 1.39 -8.57 9.75
N GLU A 32 2.10 -9.49 9.10
CA GLU A 32 3.55 -9.43 8.92
C GLU A 32 3.98 -8.68 7.66
N SER A 33 3.06 -8.46 6.71
CA SER A 33 3.43 -7.95 5.39
C SER A 33 2.45 -6.94 4.81
N LEU A 34 2.98 -6.05 3.98
CA LEU A 34 2.22 -5.09 3.21
C LEU A 34 2.65 -5.11 1.75
N GLU A 35 1.66 -5.16 0.88
CA GLU A 35 1.86 -5.21 -0.57
C GLU A 35 1.48 -3.89 -1.22
N LEU A 36 2.29 -3.46 -2.17
CA LEU A 36 2.09 -2.28 -3.01
C LEU A 36 2.09 -2.69 -4.47
N GLY A 37 1.18 -2.09 -5.25
CA GLY A 37 1.12 -2.28 -6.70
C GLY A 37 0.76 -0.99 -7.42
N ASP A 38 1.04 -0.96 -8.72
CA ASP A 38 0.58 0.13 -9.58
C ASP A 38 -0.88 -0.12 -10.02
N THR A 39 -1.74 0.86 -9.76
CA THR A 39 -3.14 0.85 -10.22
C THR A 39 -3.27 0.85 -11.74
N LYS A 40 -2.27 1.36 -12.48
CA LYS A 40 -2.26 1.41 -13.95
C LYS A 40 -1.93 0.05 -14.57
N ILE A 41 -1.29 -0.84 -13.81
CA ILE A 41 -0.93 -2.18 -14.24
C ILE A 41 -1.36 -3.17 -13.14
N PRO A 42 -2.68 -3.44 -12.99
CA PRO A 42 -3.20 -4.28 -11.91
C PRO A 42 -2.57 -5.69 -11.89
N GLU A 43 -2.21 -6.23 -13.04
CA GLU A 43 -1.56 -7.54 -13.21
C GLU A 43 -0.03 -7.45 -13.17
N GLY A 44 0.53 -6.25 -13.05
CA GLY A 44 1.97 -6.01 -12.99
C GLY A 44 2.59 -6.43 -11.65
N PRO A 45 3.93 -6.41 -11.56
CA PRO A 45 4.66 -6.80 -10.35
C PRO A 45 4.18 -6.07 -9.10
N LYS A 46 4.17 -6.79 -7.97
CA LYS A 46 3.83 -6.24 -6.65
C LYS A 46 5.07 -6.25 -5.76
N LEU A 47 5.23 -5.19 -4.99
CA LEU A 47 6.28 -5.07 -3.99
C LEU A 47 5.71 -5.48 -2.64
N ALA A 48 6.39 -6.37 -1.92
CA ALA A 48 6.03 -6.76 -0.57
C ALA A 48 7.07 -6.23 0.42
N PHE A 49 6.59 -5.67 1.52
CA PHE A 49 7.42 -5.13 2.59
C PHE A 49 7.07 -5.81 3.90
N PRO A 50 8.06 -6.10 4.76
CA PRO A 50 7.81 -6.38 6.16
C PRO A 50 7.06 -5.23 6.83
N ALA A 51 6.12 -5.57 7.72
CA ALA A 51 5.26 -4.60 8.41
C ALA A 51 6.05 -3.56 9.21
N ASP A 52 7.12 -3.97 9.88
CA ASP A 52 8.00 -3.11 10.68
C ASP A 52 8.73 -2.08 9.80
N ALA A 53 9.27 -2.51 8.66
CA ALA A 53 9.93 -1.63 7.69
C ALA A 53 8.95 -0.61 7.10
N TRP A 54 7.73 -1.04 6.77
CA TRP A 54 6.69 -0.12 6.29
C TRP A 54 6.29 0.92 7.34
N ASN A 55 6.10 0.50 8.59
CA ASN A 55 5.77 1.39 9.68
C ASN A 55 6.88 2.42 9.94
N ALA A 56 8.14 2.00 9.92
CA ALA A 56 9.30 2.89 10.04
C ALA A 56 9.33 3.93 8.91
N PHE A 57 9.10 3.51 7.66
CA PHE A 57 9.01 4.40 6.51
C PHE A 57 7.90 5.45 6.70
N VAL A 58 6.68 5.03 7.03
CA VAL A 58 5.55 5.95 7.22
C VAL A 58 5.81 6.94 8.36
N ALA A 59 6.43 6.49 9.46
CA ALA A 59 6.81 7.36 10.55
C ALA A 59 7.81 8.43 10.12
N SER A 60 8.78 8.08 9.25
CA SER A 60 9.79 9.03 8.75
C SER A 60 9.20 10.13 7.86
N VAL A 61 8.22 9.81 7.01
CA VAL A 61 7.65 10.78 6.04
C VAL A 61 6.56 11.68 6.61
N ARG A 62 6.05 11.37 7.81
CA ARG A 62 5.04 12.18 8.51
C ARG A 62 5.64 13.26 9.43
N SER A 63 6.97 13.40 9.45
CA SER A 63 7.69 14.41 10.24
C SER A 63 7.62 15.82 9.67
#